data_AF-A0A929KPE7-F1
#
_entry.id   AF-A0A929KPE7-F1
#
_cell.length_a   1.000
_cell.length_b   1.000
_cell.length_c   1.000
_cell.angle_alpha   90.00
_cell.angle_beta   90.00
_cell.angle_gamma   90.00
#
_symmetry.space_group_name_H-M   'P 1'
#
loop_
_entity.id
_entity.type
_entity.pdbx_description
1 polymer ?
#
loop_
_entity_poly.entity_id
_entity_poly.type
_entity_poly.pdbx_seq_one_letter_code
_entity_poly.pdbx_strand_id
1 'polypeptide(L)'
;MPDCLASDAAREALSAAERWVAQPDEERRRDAMAAARAAEFNGAEAWAAMGAFWSGGSMALPDEPPVPAPEHLTGVAVAGCVSLAATRRRPEQAFRRMRRCVEAAMEIARGGGGTIFL
;
A
#
# COMPACT_ATOMS: atom_id res chain seq x y z
N MET A 1 16.51 -10.80 -8.60
CA MET A 1 16.01 -9.52 -8.05
C MET A 1 16.68 -9.34 -6.70
N PRO A 2 17.42 -8.24 -6.46
CA PRO A 2 17.92 -7.96 -5.11
C PRO A 2 16.72 -7.98 -4.16
N ASP A 3 16.91 -8.58 -3.00
CA ASP A 3 15.84 -8.81 -2.05
C ASP A 3 15.28 -7.44 -1.64
N CYS A 4 14.04 -7.12 -2.03
CA CYS A 4 13.32 -5.95 -1.53
C CYS A 4 13.07 -6.02 -0.01
N LEU A 5 13.57 -7.07 0.67
CA LEU A 5 13.42 -7.35 2.09
C LEU A 5 13.95 -6.28 3.05
N ALA A 6 14.66 -5.23 2.61
CA ALA A 6 15.41 -4.45 3.59
C ALA A 6 15.80 -3.01 3.19
N SER A 7 15.31 -2.42 2.10
CA SER A 7 15.68 -1.02 1.84
C SER A 7 14.94 -0.07 2.78
N ASP A 8 15.63 0.96 3.26
CA ASP A 8 15.01 2.01 4.06
C ASP A 8 13.85 2.66 3.30
N ALA A 9 13.97 2.78 1.97
CA ALA A 9 12.91 3.26 1.10
C ALA A 9 11.65 2.38 1.11
N ALA A 10 11.79 1.05 1.12
CA ALA A 10 10.64 0.15 1.21
C ALA A 10 9.97 0.26 2.59
N ARG A 11 10.76 0.37 3.66
CA ARG A 11 10.23 0.57 5.02
C ARG A 11 9.50 1.90 5.16
N GLU A 12 10.03 2.96 4.56
CA GLU A 12 9.38 4.26 4.55
C GLU A 12 8.09 4.25 3.73
N ALA A 13 8.06 3.57 2.58
CA ALA A 13 6.84 3.41 1.80
C ALA A 13 5.72 2.70 2.60
N LEU A 14 6.06 1.64 3.33
CA LEU A 14 5.10 0.98 4.23
C LEU A 14 4.63 1.93 5.34
N SER A 15 5.56 2.62 6.00
CA SER A 15 5.23 3.56 7.09
C SER A 15 4.35 4.71 6.61
N ALA A 16 4.62 5.27 5.42
CA ALA A 16 3.80 6.32 4.84
C ALA A 16 2.37 5.83 4.55
N ALA A 17 2.21 4.61 4.04
CA ALA A 17 0.89 4.00 3.85
C ALA A 17 0.15 3.79 5.19
N GLU A 18 0.84 3.31 6.23
CA GLU A 18 0.27 3.13 7.57
C GLU A 18 -0.14 4.46 8.20
N ARG A 19 0.69 5.50 8.07
CA ARG A 19 0.39 6.87 8.52
C ARG A 19 -0.87 7.41 7.84
N TRP A 20 -1.05 7.16 6.54
CA TRP A 20 -2.26 7.54 5.82
C TRP A 20 -3.50 6.76 6.31
N VAL A 21 -3.41 5.44 6.51
CA VAL A 21 -4.52 4.65 7.04
C VAL A 21 -4.96 5.16 8.43
N ALA A 22 -4.00 5.54 9.26
CA ALA A 22 -4.29 6.09 10.60
C ALA A 22 -4.97 7.47 10.54
N GLN A 23 -4.59 8.33 9.58
CA GLN A 23 -5.18 9.65 9.40
C GLN A 23 -5.16 10.06 7.91
N PRO A 24 -6.26 9.83 7.16
CA PRO A 24 -6.26 9.92 5.70
C PRO A 24 -6.50 11.35 5.19
N ASP A 25 -5.51 12.23 5.37
CA ASP A 25 -5.50 13.57 4.78
C ASP A 25 -4.63 13.67 3.51
N GLU A 26 -4.71 14.82 2.82
CA GLU A 26 -4.02 15.06 1.55
C GLU A 26 -2.49 15.07 1.71
N GLU A 27 -1.96 15.61 2.82
CA GLU A 27 -0.52 15.66 3.08
C GLU A 27 0.05 14.24 3.16
N ARG A 28 -0.55 13.39 3.99
CA ARG A 28 -0.11 11.99 4.13
C ARG A 28 -0.33 11.17 2.87
N ARG A 29 -1.37 11.47 2.09
CA ARG A 29 -1.60 10.85 0.79
C ARG A 29 -0.47 11.17 -0.19
N ARG A 30 0.03 12.41 -0.20
CA ARG A 30 1.17 12.85 -1.03
C ARG A 30 2.50 12.28 -0.54
N ASP A 31 2.71 12.21 0.77
CA ASP A 31 3.87 11.54 1.37
C ASP A 31 3.99 10.10 0.90
N ALA A 32 2.86 9.37 0.84
CA ALA A 32 2.85 8.00 0.33
C ALA A 32 3.35 7.91 -1.13
N MET A 33 2.94 8.83 -2.01
CA MET A 33 3.47 8.88 -3.39
C MET A 33 4.97 9.18 -3.43
N ALA A 34 5.44 10.10 -2.60
CA ALA A 34 6.87 10.43 -2.52
C ALA A 34 7.69 9.22 -2.05
N ALA A 35 7.21 8.51 -1.03
CA ALA A 35 7.85 7.30 -0.51
C ALA A 35 7.82 6.14 -1.52
N ALA A 36 6.70 5.92 -2.21
CA ALA A 36 6.60 4.93 -3.28
C ALA A 36 7.60 5.20 -4.41
N ARG A 37 7.78 6.49 -4.78
CA ARG A 37 8.75 6.91 -5.79
C ARG A 37 10.19 6.71 -5.32
N ALA A 38 10.50 7.00 -4.07
CA ALA A 38 11.82 6.76 -3.47
C ALA A 38 12.16 5.26 -3.42
N ALA A 39 11.15 4.41 -3.27
CA ALA A 39 11.26 2.96 -3.39
C ALA A 39 11.23 2.45 -4.85
N GLU A 40 11.29 3.35 -5.84
CA GLU A 40 11.25 3.03 -7.27
C GLU A 40 10.03 2.20 -7.70
N PHE A 41 8.91 2.34 -6.98
CA PHE A 41 7.70 1.53 -7.18
C PHE A 41 7.93 0.02 -7.04
N ASN A 42 8.96 -0.37 -6.29
CA ASN A 42 9.39 -1.75 -6.17
C ASN A 42 8.90 -2.40 -4.86
N GLY A 43 8.34 -3.60 -4.98
CA GLY A 43 7.91 -4.40 -3.84
C GLY A 43 6.52 -4.05 -3.29
N ALA A 44 6.04 -4.88 -2.36
CA ALA A 44 4.69 -4.78 -1.82
C ALA A 44 4.44 -3.44 -1.11
N GLU A 45 5.45 -2.92 -0.41
CA GLU A 45 5.39 -1.69 0.38
C GLU A 45 5.14 -0.46 -0.50
N ALA A 46 5.82 -0.38 -1.65
CA ALA A 46 5.59 0.70 -2.61
C ALA A 46 4.17 0.64 -3.19
N TRP A 47 3.65 -0.56 -3.45
CA TRP A 47 2.27 -0.73 -3.93
C TRP A 47 1.21 -0.45 -2.84
N ALA A 48 1.52 -0.66 -1.56
CA ALA A 48 0.68 -0.20 -0.45
C ALA A 48 0.59 1.33 -0.44
N ALA A 49 1.72 2.01 -0.59
CA ALA A 49 1.79 3.47 -0.66
C ALA A 49 1.08 4.03 -1.90
N MET A 50 1.16 3.36 -3.06
CA MET A 50 0.36 3.71 -4.23
C MET A 50 -1.14 3.52 -4.00
N GLY A 51 -1.53 2.48 -3.24
CA GLY A 51 -2.92 2.30 -2.82
C GLY A 51 -3.44 3.47 -1.99
N ALA A 52 -2.64 3.98 -1.05
CA ALA A 52 -2.95 5.20 -0.31
C ALA A 52 -3.04 6.41 -1.24
N PHE A 53 -2.07 6.61 -2.13
CA PHE A 53 -2.07 7.76 -3.05
C PHE A 53 -3.28 7.77 -3.98
N TRP A 54 -3.66 6.64 -4.56
CA TRP A 54 -4.77 6.54 -5.51
C TRP A 54 -6.15 6.44 -4.85
N SER A 55 -6.24 6.40 -3.53
CA SER A 55 -7.51 6.27 -2.80
C SER A 55 -8.48 7.44 -3.04
N GLY A 56 -7.99 8.57 -3.55
CA GLY A 56 -8.77 9.77 -3.83
C GLY A 56 -7.87 10.95 -4.23
N GLY A 57 -8.46 12.15 -4.25
CA GLY A 57 -7.75 13.37 -4.62
C GLY A 57 -7.26 13.37 -6.07
N SER A 58 -6.26 14.22 -6.35
CA SER A 58 -5.65 14.30 -7.68
C SER A 58 -4.32 13.54 -7.75
N MET A 59 -4.07 12.90 -8.91
CA MET A 59 -2.79 12.32 -9.29
C MET A 59 -1.79 13.36 -9.82
N ALA A 60 -2.26 14.52 -10.27
CA ALA A 60 -1.41 15.57 -10.82
C ALA A 60 -0.57 16.24 -9.71
N LEU A 61 0.48 16.97 -10.11
CA LEU A 61 1.26 17.78 -9.18
C LEU A 61 0.37 18.85 -8.50
N PRO A 62 0.77 19.37 -7.34
CA PRO A 62 0.17 20.60 -6.83
C PRO A 62 0.19 21.69 -7.90
N ASP A 63 -0.85 22.49 -7.98
CA ASP A 63 -1.04 23.60 -8.94
C ASP A 63 -1.32 23.23 -10.41
N GLU A 64 -1.32 21.94 -10.75
CA GLU A 64 -1.78 21.44 -12.06
C GLU A 64 -3.30 21.17 -12.06
N PRO A 65 -3.95 21.15 -13.24
CA PRO A 65 -5.35 20.76 -13.36
C PRO A 65 -5.61 19.38 -12.71
N PRO A 66 -6.72 19.24 -11.96
CA PRO A 66 -6.97 18.02 -11.20
C PRO A 66 -7.22 16.83 -12.13
N VAL A 67 -6.37 15.81 -12.02
CA VAL A 67 -6.57 14.50 -12.65
C VAL A 67 -6.99 13.50 -11.58
N PRO A 68 -8.27 13.08 -11.51
CA PRO A 68 -8.71 12.08 -10.53
C PRO A 68 -8.13 10.70 -10.89
N ALA A 69 -7.81 9.92 -9.87
CA ALA A 69 -7.47 8.51 -10.07
C ALA A 69 -8.70 7.73 -10.59
N PRO A 70 -8.58 6.92 -11.66
CA PRO A 70 -9.63 5.99 -12.03
C PRO A 70 -10.01 5.07 -10.85
N GLU A 71 -11.31 4.80 -10.69
CA GLU A 71 -11.87 4.12 -9.51
C GLU A 71 -11.23 2.75 -9.20
N HIS A 72 -10.72 2.06 -10.21
CA HIS A 72 -10.12 0.74 -10.07
C HIS A 72 -8.65 0.76 -9.61
N LEU A 73 -7.94 1.89 -9.68
CA LEU A 73 -6.50 1.94 -9.43
C LEU A 73 -6.12 1.57 -7.99
N THR A 74 -6.88 2.05 -7.02
CA THR A 74 -6.68 1.69 -5.60
C THR A 74 -6.78 0.18 -5.41
N GLY A 75 -7.81 -0.44 -5.97
CA GLY A 75 -8.01 -1.88 -5.90
C GLY A 75 -6.87 -2.65 -6.57
N VAL A 76 -6.41 -2.20 -7.75
CA VAL A 76 -5.28 -2.81 -8.46
C VAL A 76 -3.98 -2.71 -7.65
N ALA A 77 -3.70 -1.55 -7.06
CA ALA A 77 -2.51 -1.35 -6.24
C ALA A 77 -2.51 -2.25 -5.00
N VAL A 78 -3.64 -2.32 -4.29
CA VAL A 78 -3.79 -3.17 -3.10
C VAL A 78 -3.69 -4.65 -3.48
N ALA A 79 -4.30 -5.08 -4.59
CA ALA A 79 -4.19 -6.47 -5.07
C ALA A 79 -2.74 -6.84 -5.44
N GLY A 80 -2.01 -5.93 -6.09
CA GLY A 80 -0.59 -6.09 -6.39
C GLY A 80 0.26 -6.20 -5.13
N CYS A 81 0.05 -5.29 -4.17
CA CYS A 81 0.69 -5.29 -2.86
C CYS A 81 0.51 -6.64 -2.15
N VAL A 82 -0.73 -7.09 -1.97
CA VAL A 82 -1.02 -8.35 -1.26
C VAL A 82 -0.43 -9.55 -1.99
N SER A 83 -0.48 -9.57 -3.33
CA SER A 83 0.10 -10.66 -4.13
C SER A 83 1.61 -10.74 -3.97
N LEU A 84 2.31 -9.60 -4.03
CA LEU A 84 3.75 -9.51 -3.81
C LEU A 84 4.13 -9.92 -2.38
N ALA A 85 3.39 -9.46 -1.37
CA ALA A 85 3.65 -9.81 0.03
C ALA A 85 3.41 -11.30 0.31
N ALA A 86 2.34 -11.87 -0.24
CA ALA A 86 1.95 -13.25 -0.03
C ALA A 86 2.95 -14.25 -0.63
N THR A 87 3.51 -13.93 -1.80
CA THR A 87 4.44 -14.81 -2.53
C THR A 87 5.89 -14.70 -2.09
N ARG A 88 6.26 -13.62 -1.37
CA ARG A 88 7.66 -13.25 -1.05
C ARG A 88 8.52 -14.33 -0.37
N ARG A 89 7.97 -15.14 0.55
CA ARG A 89 8.77 -16.13 1.33
C ARG A 89 8.34 -17.59 1.18
N ARG A 90 7.04 -17.80 0.98
CA ARG A 90 6.38 -19.11 1.00
C ARG A 90 5.29 -19.09 -0.07
N PRO A 91 5.65 -19.10 -1.36
CA PRO A 91 4.68 -18.97 -2.46
C PRO A 91 3.64 -20.09 -2.44
N GLU A 92 3.99 -21.28 -1.92
CA GLU A 92 3.06 -22.39 -1.71
C GLU A 92 1.96 -22.08 -0.68
N GLN A 93 2.15 -21.06 0.16
CA GLN A 93 1.18 -20.57 1.13
C GLN A 93 0.53 -19.24 0.69
N ALA A 94 0.78 -18.77 -0.53
CA ALA A 94 0.34 -17.45 -0.99
C ALA A 94 -1.17 -17.24 -0.83
N PHE A 95 -1.99 -18.23 -1.22
CA PHE A 95 -3.45 -18.13 -1.08
C PHE A 95 -3.90 -17.98 0.39
N ARG A 96 -3.32 -18.77 1.30
CA ARG A 96 -3.59 -18.67 2.74
C ARG A 96 -3.19 -17.29 3.27
N ARG A 97 -2.03 -16.77 2.86
CA ARG A 97 -1.54 -15.45 3.27
C ARG A 97 -2.40 -14.32 2.74
N MET A 98 -2.81 -14.39 1.47
CA MET A 98 -3.73 -13.43 0.86
C MET A 98 -5.08 -13.40 1.59
N ARG A 99 -5.63 -14.56 1.95
CA ARG A 99 -6.85 -14.64 2.79
C ARG A 99 -6.67 -13.94 4.13
N ARG A 100 -5.56 -14.18 4.83
CA ARG A 100 -5.25 -13.51 6.10
C ARG A 100 -5.18 -11.98 5.94
N CYS A 101 -4.63 -11.47 4.84
CA CYS A 101 -4.61 -10.03 4.56
C CYS A 101 -6.03 -9.45 4.43
N VAL A 102 -6.92 -10.14 3.71
CA VAL A 102 -8.32 -9.72 3.56
C VAL A 102 -9.06 -9.77 4.90
N GLU A 103 -8.85 -10.84 5.68
CA GLU A 103 -9.43 -10.97 7.02
C GLU A 103 -8.98 -9.81 7.93
N ALA A 104 -7.70 -9.48 7.95
CA ALA A 104 -7.16 -8.36 8.73
C ALA A 104 -7.74 -7.00 8.28
N ALA A 105 -7.84 -6.77 6.96
CA ALA A 105 -8.42 -5.54 6.42
C ALA A 105 -9.90 -5.38 6.81
N MET A 106 -10.67 -6.47 6.82
CA MET A 106 -12.06 -6.45 7.26
C MET A 106 -12.20 -6.13 8.76
N GLU A 107 -11.28 -6.60 9.60
CA GLU A 107 -11.26 -6.24 11.02
C GLU A 107 -10.97 -4.75 11.21
N ILE A 108 -10.00 -4.19 10.48
CA ILE A 108 -9.69 -2.74 10.49
C ILE A 108 -10.91 -1.94 10.05
N ALA A 109 -11.57 -2.34 8.96
CA ALA A 109 -12.77 -1.66 8.44
C ALA A 109 -13.94 -1.66 9.44
N ARG A 110 -13.99 -2.63 10.35
CA ARG A 110 -14.99 -2.70 11.44
C ARG A 110 -14.59 -1.95 12.70
N GLY A 111 -13.43 -1.28 12.71
CA GLY A 111 -12.89 -0.58 13.87
C GLY A 111 -12.04 -1.43 14.82
N GLY A 112 -11.65 -2.64 14.41
CA GLY A 112 -10.70 -3.50 15.12
C GLY A 112 -9.23 -3.17 14.80
N GLY A 113 -8.29 -3.73 15.56
CA GLY A 113 -6.85 -3.45 15.43
C GLY A 113 -6.11 -4.19 14.31
N GLY A 114 -6.78 -5.02 13.51
CA GLY A 114 -6.15 -5.79 12.42
C GLY A 114 -5.20 -6.91 12.86
N THR A 115 -5.27 -7.35 14.12
CA THR A 115 -4.32 -8.32 14.71
C THR A 115 -4.41 -9.70 14.05
N ILE A 116 -3.33 -10.14 13.39
CA ILE A 116 -3.20 -11.47 12.80
C ILE A 116 -2.47 -12.38 13.79
N PHE A 117 -3.14 -13.39 14.35
CA PHE A 117 -2.45 -14.44 15.11
C PHE A 117 -1.60 -15.28 14.14
N LEU A 118 -0.29 -15.35 14.41
CA LEU A 118 0.73 -15.99 13.57
C LEU A 118 0.55 -17.51 13.49
#